data_AF-A0A2V9ZW05-F1
#
_entry.id   AF-A0A2V9ZW05-F1
#
_cell.length_a   1.000
_cell.length_b   1.000
_cell.length_c   1.000
_cell.angle_alpha   90.00
_cell.angle_beta   90.00
_cell.angle_gamma   90.00
#
_symmetry.space_group_name_H-M   'P 1'
#
loop_
_entity.id
_entity.type
_entity.pdbx_description
1 polymer ?
#
loop_
_entity_poly.entity_id
_entity_poly.type
_entity_poly.pdbx_seq_one_letter_code
_entity_poly.pdbx_strand_id
1 'polypeptide(L)'
;MRADSRSGASYVLTTGTGSGKSLAYIVPIVDYVLRHGSGKGIQAIVVYPMNALANSQLKELEKFLCLGYPNKKGPVTFERYTGQESEDERERIRANPPDILLTNYVMLELILTRSTDAALIASSMLRFLVLDELHTYRGRQGADVALLARRVQDRMGTSGLQYVGTSATLAGAGTYDERRVGVATMASRMFGTVERPEHVIGETLTRTTNGWDEGDPAFVQALTERVQDAGYVPPRDYQSFVADPLSTWIESTFGVRQEGERLARSIPRSISLEKEGAAAELSRVTGVPILRCMTAIQQALLAGYECEPHPETGAAPFAFRLHQFISKGDTIYASLEMKPHLTLQRQQYVPGDRDRVLLPLVFCRECGQEYYCVRLKDGQYLPRELNEQQDDEGKAGFLYYSSDNPWPLDQDAVEERLPDEWLEETRVGFRVRRSRRDDLPRSVRVRGDGVEGDEGDATAQGVPTPHRPNPRPYGDYHFVPAPFRFCLQCGVSYNSRQTDDFAKLASLSSEGRSTATTILSLSAMRCLRDTPIRNMPPK
;
A
#
# COMPACT_ATOMS: atom_id res chain seq x y z
N MET A 1 23.48 8.38 17.37
CA MET A 1 23.85 9.32 16.28
C MET A 1 24.96 10.26 16.74
N ARG A 2 26.20 9.81 16.81
CA ARG A 2 27.35 10.66 17.12
C ARG A 2 28.41 10.42 16.04
N ALA A 3 28.36 11.13 14.91
CA ALA A 3 29.53 11.40 14.06
C ALA A 3 29.21 12.30 12.85
N ASP A 4 28.22 11.97 11.99
CA ASP A 4 28.20 12.56 10.64
C ASP A 4 27.50 13.92 10.48
N SER A 5 26.52 14.29 11.28
CA SER A 5 25.82 15.57 11.06
C SER A 5 26.71 16.80 11.24
N ARG A 6 27.83 16.68 11.98
CA ARG A 6 28.80 17.76 12.20
C ARG A 6 29.83 17.91 11.09
N SER A 7 30.07 16.88 10.28
CA SER A 7 31.02 16.97 9.16
C SER A 7 30.47 17.81 8.00
N GLY A 8 29.15 18.04 7.99
CA GLY A 8 28.44 18.68 6.88
C GLY A 8 28.29 17.77 5.66
N ALA A 9 28.69 16.50 5.75
CA ALA A 9 28.50 15.53 4.68
C ALA A 9 27.04 15.08 4.58
N SER A 10 26.58 14.83 3.36
CA SER A 10 25.31 14.17 3.11
C SER A 10 25.29 12.76 3.72
N TYR A 11 24.12 12.28 4.14
CA TYR A 11 24.00 10.97 4.77
C TYR A 11 22.63 10.32 4.51
N VAL A 12 22.57 9.00 4.63
CA VAL A 12 21.33 8.23 4.52
C VAL A 12 21.10 7.38 5.77
N LEU A 13 19.93 7.53 6.36
CA LEU A 13 19.47 6.77 7.51
C LEU A 13 18.69 5.54 7.06
N THR A 14 19.21 4.36 7.36
CA THR A 14 18.56 3.07 7.08
C THR A 14 18.18 2.37 8.38
N THR A 15 17.01 2.73 8.93
CA THR A 15 16.54 2.21 10.22
C THR A 15 15.05 1.87 10.16
N GLY A 16 14.62 0.88 10.97
CA GLY A 16 13.22 0.43 11.00
C GLY A 16 12.20 1.54 11.28
N THR A 17 10.92 1.27 11.03
CA THR A 17 9.83 2.16 11.42
C THR A 17 9.82 2.37 12.95
N GLY A 18 9.48 3.58 13.41
CA GLY A 18 9.44 3.90 14.84
C GLY A 18 10.79 4.15 15.54
N SER A 19 11.92 4.10 14.82
CA SER A 19 13.27 4.34 15.38
C SER A 19 13.66 5.81 15.58
N GLY A 20 12.72 6.75 15.41
CA GLY A 20 13.00 8.19 15.57
C GLY A 20 13.77 8.84 14.41
N LYS A 21 13.65 8.32 13.17
CA LYS A 21 14.31 8.85 11.96
C LYS A 21 14.13 10.36 11.78
N SER A 22 12.99 10.92 12.17
CA SER A 22 12.75 12.35 12.04
C SER A 22 13.72 13.21 12.85
N LEU A 23 13.98 12.82 14.10
CA LEU A 23 14.89 13.56 14.99
C LEU A 23 16.32 13.59 14.45
N ALA A 24 16.69 12.57 13.67
CA ALA A 24 17.99 12.43 13.04
C ALA A 24 18.32 13.55 12.04
N TYR A 25 17.31 14.19 11.44
CA TYR A 25 17.48 15.35 10.57
C TYR A 25 16.92 16.64 11.20
N ILE A 26 15.86 16.57 11.99
CA ILE A 26 15.28 17.75 12.66
C ILE A 26 16.28 18.39 13.62
N VAL A 27 16.93 17.60 14.49
CA VAL A 27 17.87 18.13 15.48
C VAL A 27 19.02 18.89 14.84
N PRO A 28 19.75 18.35 13.83
CA PRO A 28 20.83 19.12 13.19
C PRO A 28 20.32 20.34 12.41
N ILE A 29 19.14 20.26 11.79
CA ILE A 29 18.52 21.43 11.15
C ILE A 29 18.25 22.54 12.17
N VAL A 30 17.59 22.21 13.28
CA VAL A 30 17.24 23.17 14.33
C VAL A 30 18.50 23.76 14.97
N ASP A 31 19.51 22.94 15.29
CA ASP A 31 20.81 23.42 15.80
C ASP A 31 21.48 24.39 14.82
N TYR A 32 21.40 24.11 13.52
CA TYR A 32 21.92 25.03 12.50
C TYR A 32 21.17 26.37 12.49
N VAL A 33 19.82 26.36 12.46
CA VAL A 33 19.01 27.59 12.48
C VAL A 33 19.31 28.41 13.74
N LEU A 34 19.39 27.77 14.90
CA LEU A 34 19.68 28.45 16.18
C LEU A 34 21.05 29.14 16.18
N ARG A 35 22.06 28.56 15.53
CA ARG A 35 23.41 29.14 15.44
C ARG A 35 23.55 30.21 14.38
N HIS A 36 22.81 30.10 13.28
CA HIS A 36 22.95 31.00 12.13
C HIS A 36 21.85 32.07 12.07
N GLY A 37 20.84 31.98 12.93
CA GLY A 37 19.73 32.90 13.05
C GLY A 37 18.53 32.54 12.16
N SER A 38 17.34 32.71 12.73
CA SER A 38 16.04 32.57 12.06
C SER A 38 15.67 33.81 11.23
N GLY A 39 14.70 33.68 10.31
CA GLY A 39 14.11 34.78 9.56
C GLY A 39 14.95 35.22 8.36
N LYS A 40 15.89 34.38 7.94
CA LYS A 40 16.79 34.65 6.82
C LYS A 40 16.40 33.87 5.56
N GLY A 41 15.11 33.54 5.47
CA GLY A 41 14.50 32.66 4.47
C GLY A 41 14.76 31.18 4.72
N ILE A 42 14.44 30.35 3.72
CA ILE A 42 14.44 28.89 3.88
C ILE A 42 15.87 28.36 4.03
N GLN A 43 16.13 27.69 5.16
CA GLN A 43 17.40 27.04 5.50
C GLN A 43 17.33 25.51 5.39
N ALA A 44 16.13 24.93 5.46
CA ALA A 44 15.91 23.50 5.23
C ALA A 44 14.60 23.25 4.46
N ILE A 45 14.64 22.32 3.50
CA ILE A 45 13.46 21.79 2.83
C ILE A 45 13.36 20.30 3.15
N VAL A 46 12.21 19.87 3.66
CA VAL A 46 11.91 18.45 3.90
C VAL A 46 10.83 17.99 2.94
N VAL A 47 11.20 17.04 2.08
CA VAL A 47 10.35 16.48 1.04
C VAL A 47 9.79 15.15 1.54
N TYR A 48 8.48 15.09 1.67
CA TYR A 48 7.74 13.88 2.02
C TYR A 48 7.08 13.28 0.78
N PRO A 49 6.93 11.94 0.71
CA PRO A 49 6.21 11.30 -0.39
C PRO A 49 4.69 11.49 -0.30
N MET A 50 4.16 11.80 0.89
CA MET A 50 2.73 11.93 1.15
C MET A 50 2.44 13.12 2.07
N ASN A 51 1.34 13.85 1.79
CA ASN A 51 0.90 14.97 2.62
C ASN A 51 0.60 14.57 4.07
N ALA A 52 0.12 13.35 4.30
CA ALA A 52 -0.13 12.84 5.65
C ALA A 52 1.13 12.83 6.52
N LEU A 53 2.29 12.52 5.93
CA LEU A 53 3.58 12.56 6.62
C LEU A 53 3.96 14.01 6.94
N ALA A 54 3.84 14.93 5.97
CA ALA A 54 4.09 16.35 6.21
C ALA A 54 3.23 16.91 7.36
N ASN A 55 1.94 16.56 7.39
CA ASN A 55 1.00 16.96 8.45
C ASN A 55 1.40 16.39 9.83
N SER A 56 1.86 15.13 9.87
CA SER A 56 2.34 14.50 11.09
C SER A 56 3.60 15.19 11.60
N GLN A 57 4.54 15.51 10.71
CA GLN A 57 5.82 16.13 11.08
C GLN A 57 5.67 17.59 11.48
N LEU A 58 4.71 18.32 10.90
CA LEU A 58 4.32 19.66 11.36
C LEU A 58 3.93 19.64 12.84
N LYS A 59 3.05 18.71 13.23
CA LYS A 59 2.60 18.55 14.63
C LYS A 59 3.73 18.13 15.56
N GLU A 60 4.68 17.32 15.09
CA GLU A 60 5.86 16.97 15.89
C GLU A 60 6.76 18.19 16.11
N LEU A 61 7.03 19.00 15.08
CA LEU A 61 7.78 20.25 15.22
C LEU A 61 7.10 21.23 16.18
N GLU A 62 5.77 21.36 16.14
CA GLU A 62 5.01 22.17 17.11
C GLU A 62 5.25 21.72 18.56
N LYS A 63 5.27 20.42 18.82
CA LYS A 63 5.56 19.89 20.17
C LYS A 63 6.97 20.23 20.62
N PHE A 64 7.97 20.09 19.75
CA PHE A 64 9.37 20.28 20.11
C PHE A 64 9.81 21.75 20.17
N LEU A 65 9.28 22.60 19.29
CA LEU A 65 9.77 23.96 19.10
C LEU A 65 8.88 25.02 19.74
N CYS A 66 7.60 24.74 19.95
CA CYS A 66 6.66 25.75 20.46
C CYS A 66 6.31 25.55 21.93
N LEU A 67 6.38 24.32 22.45
CA LEU A 67 6.06 24.03 23.85
C LEU A 67 7.08 24.70 24.78
N GLY A 68 6.60 25.47 25.76
CA GLY A 68 7.45 26.18 26.72
C GLY A 68 7.87 27.59 26.30
N TYR A 69 7.56 28.03 25.07
CA TYR A 69 7.83 29.40 24.60
C TYR A 69 6.60 30.31 24.70
N PRO A 70 6.77 31.62 24.99
CA PRO A 70 5.68 32.58 24.99
C PRO A 70 4.90 32.58 23.66
N ASN A 71 3.58 32.65 23.74
CA ASN A 71 2.67 32.63 22.58
C ASN A 71 2.85 31.43 21.64
N LYS A 72 3.46 30.32 22.11
CA LYS A 72 3.79 29.14 21.29
C LYS A 72 4.64 29.49 20.08
N LYS A 73 5.50 30.52 20.18
CA LYS A 73 6.41 30.92 19.12
C LYS A 73 7.83 30.52 19.49
N GLY A 74 8.28 29.41 18.91
CA GLY A 74 9.66 28.95 19.04
C GLY A 74 10.66 29.87 18.34
N PRO A 75 11.96 29.72 18.64
CA PRO A 75 13.05 30.46 18.00
C PRO A 75 13.34 30.02 16.55
N VAL A 76 12.67 28.97 16.06
CA VAL A 76 12.80 28.42 14.70
C VAL A 76 11.41 28.37 14.08
N THR A 77 11.26 28.98 12.90
CA THR A 77 10.01 29.02 12.14
C THR A 77 9.93 27.86 11.16
N PHE A 78 8.74 27.28 11.03
CA PHE A 78 8.50 26.17 10.13
C PHE A 78 7.08 26.26 9.60
N GLU A 79 6.89 25.98 8.31
CA GLU A 79 5.58 26.00 7.66
C GLU A 79 5.46 24.84 6.68
N ARG A 80 4.21 24.44 6.45
CA ARG A 80 3.87 23.41 5.47
C ARG A 80 3.43 24.11 4.18
N TYR A 81 3.95 23.65 3.04
CA TYR A 81 3.61 24.18 1.73
C TYR A 81 3.36 23.04 0.76
N THR A 82 2.09 22.70 0.58
CA THR A 82 1.59 21.57 -0.22
C THR A 82 0.41 22.02 -1.09
N GLY A 83 -0.34 21.04 -1.61
CA GLY A 83 -1.60 21.29 -2.32
C GLY A 83 -2.79 21.59 -1.40
N GLN A 84 -2.65 21.57 -0.07
CA GLN A 84 -3.78 21.63 0.86
C GLN A 84 -4.01 23.03 1.49
N GLU A 85 -3.03 23.92 1.37
CA GLU A 85 -3.05 25.28 1.89
C GLU A 85 -3.92 26.17 1.00
N SER A 86 -4.63 27.12 1.63
CA SER A 86 -5.38 28.15 0.90
C SER A 86 -4.43 29.12 0.18
N GLU A 87 -4.96 29.91 -0.75
CA GLU A 87 -4.12 30.89 -1.45
C GLU A 87 -3.60 31.97 -0.49
N ASP A 88 -4.42 32.43 0.46
CA ASP A 88 -4.02 33.38 1.51
C ASP A 88 -2.87 32.83 2.36
N GLU A 89 -2.91 31.54 2.72
CA GLU A 89 -1.84 30.88 3.46
C GLU A 89 -0.55 30.83 2.63
N ARG A 90 -0.65 30.52 1.33
CA ARG A 90 0.51 30.51 0.43
C ARG A 90 1.10 31.90 0.24
N GLU A 91 0.27 32.93 0.09
CA GLU A 91 0.73 34.33 0.00
C GLU A 91 1.48 34.74 1.27
N ARG A 92 0.96 34.39 2.45
CA ARG A 92 1.63 34.64 3.73
C ARG A 92 3.01 33.98 3.79
N ILE A 93 3.10 32.71 3.37
CA ILE A 93 4.36 31.95 3.37
C ILE A 93 5.35 32.53 2.35
N ARG A 94 4.88 32.94 1.16
CA ARG A 94 5.74 33.61 0.16
C ARG A 94 6.28 34.95 0.65
N ALA A 95 5.44 35.73 1.33
CA ALA A 95 5.82 37.01 1.89
C ALA A 95 6.76 36.86 3.10
N ASN A 96 6.59 35.80 3.89
CA ASN A 96 7.38 35.51 5.09
C ASN A 96 7.85 34.05 5.08
N PRO A 97 8.90 33.73 4.31
CA PRO A 97 9.38 32.36 4.18
C PRO A 97 9.89 31.80 5.53
N PRO A 98 9.53 30.56 5.90
CA PRO A 98 9.98 29.93 7.15
C PRO A 98 11.45 29.51 7.07
N ASP A 99 12.06 29.18 8.20
CA ASP A 99 13.39 28.56 8.23
C ASP A 99 13.34 27.11 7.71
N ILE A 100 12.28 26.37 8.06
CA ILE A 100 12.05 24.98 7.64
C ILE A 100 10.77 24.89 6.81
N LEU A 101 10.88 24.45 5.56
CA LEU A 101 9.75 24.22 4.68
C LEU A 101 9.43 22.72 4.58
N LEU A 102 8.22 22.32 4.98
CA LEU A 102 7.73 20.95 4.81
C LEU A 102 6.88 20.87 3.53
N THR A 103 7.25 20.00 2.60
CA THR A 103 6.59 19.92 1.29
C THR A 103 6.57 18.50 0.73
N ASN A 104 6.04 18.34 -0.48
CA ASN A 104 6.15 17.11 -1.27
C ASN A 104 6.86 17.41 -2.59
N TYR A 105 7.30 16.36 -3.30
CA TYR A 105 8.12 16.53 -4.51
C TYR A 105 7.38 17.28 -5.63
N VAL A 106 6.06 17.11 -5.76
CA VAL A 106 5.25 17.81 -6.76
C VAL A 106 5.22 19.31 -6.45
N MET A 107 4.98 19.67 -5.20
CA MET A 107 4.91 21.07 -4.82
C MET A 107 6.29 21.72 -4.87
N LEU A 108 7.36 21.01 -4.53
CA LEU A 108 8.72 21.52 -4.70
C LEU A 108 9.06 21.81 -6.18
N GLU A 109 8.63 20.96 -7.11
CA GLU A 109 8.75 21.24 -8.55
C GLU A 109 8.02 22.54 -8.94
N LEU A 110 6.81 22.75 -8.41
CA LEU A 110 6.04 23.95 -8.65
C LEU A 110 6.70 25.20 -8.06
N ILE A 111 7.28 25.12 -6.85
CA ILE A 111 8.02 26.23 -6.23
C ILE A 111 9.20 26.65 -7.11
N LEU A 112 9.90 25.68 -7.72
CA LEU A 112 11.04 25.98 -8.59
C LEU A 112 10.62 26.58 -9.94
N THR A 113 9.44 26.22 -10.46
CA THR A 113 9.02 26.58 -11.83
C THR A 113 8.09 27.79 -11.90
N ARG A 114 7.29 28.04 -10.86
CA ARG A 114 6.33 29.16 -10.84
C ARG A 114 7.00 30.48 -10.50
N SER A 115 6.69 31.51 -11.28
CA SER A 115 7.14 32.88 -11.00
C SER A 115 6.56 33.43 -9.69
N THR A 116 5.32 33.05 -9.33
CA THR A 116 4.69 33.46 -8.07
C THR A 116 5.48 32.99 -6.85
N ASP A 117 6.13 31.84 -6.93
CA ASP A 117 6.84 31.21 -5.82
C ASP A 117 8.33 31.58 -5.80
N ALA A 118 8.79 32.41 -6.77
CA ALA A 118 10.18 32.78 -6.92
C ALA A 118 10.78 33.44 -5.66
N ALA A 119 9.97 34.14 -4.86
CA ALA A 119 10.39 34.75 -3.61
C ALA A 119 10.91 33.71 -2.59
N LEU A 120 10.30 32.53 -2.52
CA LEU A 120 10.71 31.44 -1.61
C LEU A 120 12.13 30.94 -1.92
N ILE A 121 12.49 30.93 -3.20
CA ILE A 121 13.79 30.49 -3.69
C ILE A 121 14.83 31.61 -3.55
N ALA A 122 14.46 32.83 -3.95
CA ALA A 122 15.37 33.98 -3.98
C ALA A 122 15.88 34.38 -2.59
N SER A 123 15.07 34.18 -1.54
CA SER A 123 15.47 34.47 -0.16
C SER A 123 16.14 33.29 0.55
N SER A 124 16.42 32.17 -0.13
CA SER A 124 16.84 30.94 0.55
C SER A 124 18.33 30.93 0.90
N MET A 125 18.65 30.38 2.06
CA MET A 125 20.00 29.99 2.48
C MET A 125 20.02 28.49 2.75
N LEU A 126 19.56 27.74 1.74
CA LEU A 126 19.28 26.33 1.87
C LEU A 126 20.54 25.55 2.23
N ARG A 127 20.59 25.04 3.47
CA ARG A 127 21.66 24.16 3.94
C ARG A 127 21.26 22.69 3.87
N PHE A 128 19.99 22.37 4.05
CA PHE A 128 19.52 20.99 4.11
C PHE A 128 18.43 20.71 3.07
N LEU A 129 18.59 19.63 2.31
CA LEU A 129 17.52 19.02 1.53
C LEU A 129 17.31 17.59 2.01
N VAL A 130 16.19 17.38 2.69
CA VAL A 130 15.82 16.07 3.24
C VAL A 130 14.84 15.39 2.29
N LEU A 131 15.16 14.17 1.87
CA LEU A 131 14.26 13.29 1.11
C LEU A 131 13.82 12.14 2.03
N ASP A 132 12.61 12.24 2.56
CA ASP A 132 12.07 11.24 3.49
C ASP A 132 11.53 10.03 2.74
N GLU A 133 11.68 8.84 3.33
CA GLU A 133 11.22 7.57 2.75
C GLU A 133 11.68 7.34 1.30
N LEU A 134 12.99 7.48 1.07
CA LEU A 134 13.66 7.25 -0.22
C LEU A 134 13.27 5.94 -0.90
N HIS A 135 12.86 4.91 -0.14
CA HIS A 135 12.39 3.64 -0.69
C HIS A 135 11.12 3.76 -1.53
N THR A 136 10.35 4.84 -1.38
CA THR A 136 9.13 5.12 -2.16
C THR A 136 9.44 5.70 -3.55
N TYR A 137 10.59 6.35 -3.71
CA TYR A 137 11.02 6.95 -4.98
C TYR A 137 11.71 5.91 -5.88
N ARG A 138 10.90 5.13 -6.62
CA ARG A 138 11.38 4.08 -7.55
C ARG A 138 10.88 4.30 -8.97
N GLY A 139 11.51 3.62 -9.93
CA GLY A 139 11.14 3.68 -11.35
C GLY A 139 11.14 5.11 -11.89
N ARG A 140 10.10 5.47 -12.66
CA ARG A 140 9.95 6.81 -13.25
C ARG A 140 9.92 7.90 -12.18
N GLN A 141 9.14 7.71 -11.11
CA GLN A 141 9.04 8.69 -10.02
C GLN A 141 10.40 8.95 -9.36
N GLY A 142 11.20 7.90 -9.16
CA GLY A 142 12.55 8.03 -8.62
C GLY A 142 13.47 8.89 -9.50
N ALA A 143 13.39 8.72 -10.82
CA ALA A 143 14.14 9.55 -11.76
C ALA A 143 13.70 11.03 -11.71
N ASP A 144 12.39 11.28 -11.64
CA ASP A 144 11.83 12.64 -11.55
C ASP A 144 12.33 13.36 -10.29
N VAL A 145 12.30 12.68 -9.13
CA VAL A 145 12.79 13.24 -7.85
C VAL A 145 14.31 13.47 -7.88
N ALA A 146 15.06 12.58 -8.52
CA ALA A 146 16.51 12.74 -8.65
C ALA A 146 16.87 13.98 -9.51
N LEU A 147 16.14 14.21 -10.61
CA LEU A 147 16.32 15.41 -11.43
C LEU A 147 15.86 16.67 -10.68
N LEU A 148 14.79 16.58 -9.89
CA LEU A 148 14.33 17.66 -9.03
C LEU A 148 15.41 18.06 -8.01
N ALA A 149 16.05 17.09 -7.35
CA ALA A 149 17.13 17.35 -6.39
C ALA A 149 18.31 18.12 -7.02
N ARG A 150 18.66 17.81 -8.28
CA ARG A 150 19.68 18.53 -9.05
C ARG A 150 19.23 19.94 -9.41
N ARG A 151 17.96 20.11 -9.83
CA ARG A 151 17.38 21.43 -10.09
C ARG A 151 17.41 22.30 -8.84
N VAL A 152 17.10 21.77 -7.66
CA VAL A 152 17.21 22.53 -6.39
C VAL A 152 18.64 23.03 -6.20
N GLN A 153 19.64 22.16 -6.35
CA GLN A 153 21.04 22.54 -6.19
C GLN A 153 21.45 23.66 -7.16
N ASP A 154 21.06 23.54 -8.43
CA ASP A 154 21.35 24.52 -9.47
C ASP A 154 20.66 25.87 -9.21
N ARG A 155 19.35 25.85 -8.91
CA ARG A 155 18.54 27.07 -8.69
C ARG A 155 18.89 27.83 -7.41
N MET A 156 19.32 27.11 -6.37
CA MET A 156 19.64 27.72 -5.07
C MET A 156 21.12 28.12 -4.97
N GLY A 157 21.99 27.66 -5.88
CA GLY A 157 23.40 28.06 -5.97
C GLY A 157 24.24 27.70 -4.73
N THR A 158 23.86 26.67 -3.97
CA THR A 158 24.45 26.41 -2.65
C THR A 158 25.64 25.46 -2.72
N SER A 159 26.86 26.03 -2.65
CA SER A 159 28.10 25.27 -2.43
C SER A 159 28.16 24.79 -0.97
N GLY A 160 27.48 23.68 -0.68
CA GLY A 160 27.39 23.12 0.67
C GLY A 160 26.01 22.61 1.06
N LEU A 161 25.11 22.36 0.09
CA LEU A 161 23.87 21.66 0.35
C LEU A 161 24.14 20.27 0.93
N GLN A 162 23.60 19.99 2.10
CA GLN A 162 23.65 18.70 2.75
C GLN A 162 22.37 17.93 2.44
N TYR A 163 22.50 16.79 1.76
CA TYR A 163 21.39 15.91 1.50
C TYR A 163 21.20 14.94 2.66
N VAL A 164 19.95 14.74 3.06
CA VAL A 164 19.61 13.74 4.06
C VAL A 164 18.55 12.81 3.51
N GLY A 165 18.90 11.54 3.36
CA GLY A 165 17.97 10.49 2.97
C GLY A 165 17.48 9.73 4.17
N THR A 166 16.21 9.35 4.20
CA THR A 166 15.73 8.35 5.18
C THR A 166 15.09 7.18 4.46
N SER A 167 15.20 5.99 5.04
CA SER A 167 14.50 4.81 4.54
C SER A 167 14.37 3.73 5.60
N ALA A 168 13.22 3.05 5.61
CA ALA A 168 13.03 1.85 6.42
C ALA A 168 13.56 0.56 5.78
N THR A 169 13.67 0.47 4.45
CA THR A 169 13.73 -0.82 3.74
C THR A 169 14.67 -0.85 2.52
N LEU A 170 15.58 0.13 2.38
CA LEU A 170 16.49 0.16 1.21
C LEU A 170 17.56 -0.95 1.21
N ALA A 171 17.73 -1.69 2.30
CA ALA A 171 18.77 -2.70 2.41
C ALA A 171 18.35 -3.99 1.68
N GLY A 172 18.98 -4.27 0.54
CA GLY A 172 18.79 -5.51 -0.22
C GLY A 172 19.40 -6.74 0.46
N ALA A 173 19.46 -7.86 -0.27
CA ALA A 173 20.17 -9.05 0.19
C ALA A 173 21.69 -8.79 0.26
N GLY A 174 22.38 -9.47 1.17
CA GLY A 174 23.82 -9.35 1.38
C GLY A 174 24.20 -8.95 2.80
N THR A 175 25.51 -8.87 3.04
CA THR A 175 26.12 -8.46 4.31
C THR A 175 25.83 -6.99 4.63
N TYR A 176 26.06 -6.57 5.87
CA TYR A 176 25.87 -5.19 6.30
C TYR A 176 26.64 -4.18 5.43
N ASP A 177 27.89 -4.48 5.08
CA ASP A 177 28.72 -3.58 4.28
C ASP A 177 28.28 -3.53 2.81
N GLU A 178 27.90 -4.67 2.21
CA GLU A 178 27.31 -4.70 0.87
C GLU A 178 26.02 -3.89 0.81
N ARG A 179 25.16 -4.00 1.84
CA ARG A 179 23.92 -3.22 1.96
C ARG A 179 24.24 -1.71 2.03
N ARG A 180 25.28 -1.30 2.75
CA ARG A 180 25.71 0.12 2.80
C ARG A 180 26.23 0.61 1.44
N VAL A 181 27.01 -0.19 0.72
CA VAL A 181 27.48 0.15 -0.63
C VAL A 181 26.29 0.35 -1.58
N GLY A 182 25.30 -0.55 -1.54
CA GLY A 182 24.10 -0.44 -2.35
C GLY A 182 23.29 0.83 -2.05
N VAL A 183 23.10 1.15 -0.77
CA VAL A 183 22.40 2.36 -0.34
C VAL A 183 23.16 3.62 -0.76
N ALA A 184 24.47 3.67 -0.56
CA ALA A 184 25.31 4.81 -0.97
C ALA A 184 25.25 5.03 -2.49
N THR A 185 25.25 3.96 -3.28
CA THR A 185 25.12 4.04 -4.74
C THR A 185 23.76 4.62 -5.15
N MET A 186 22.68 4.17 -4.50
CA MET A 186 21.33 4.69 -4.75
C MET A 186 21.23 6.17 -4.35
N ALA A 187 21.73 6.52 -3.17
CA ALA A 187 21.78 7.88 -2.66
C ALA A 187 22.55 8.79 -3.61
N SER A 188 23.69 8.33 -4.12
CA SER A 188 24.50 9.10 -5.07
C SER A 188 23.72 9.46 -6.34
N ARG A 189 22.95 8.50 -6.86
CA ARG A 189 22.09 8.74 -8.04
C ARG A 189 20.94 9.70 -7.71
N MET A 190 20.34 9.57 -6.53
CA MET A 190 19.22 10.39 -6.10
C MET A 190 19.66 11.85 -5.86
N PHE A 191 20.73 12.05 -5.08
CA PHE A 191 21.22 13.38 -4.70
C PHE A 191 22.00 14.06 -5.83
N GLY A 192 22.60 13.28 -6.74
CA GLY A 192 23.46 13.82 -7.79
C GLY A 192 24.90 14.10 -7.33
N THR A 193 25.25 13.68 -6.12
CA THR A 193 26.58 13.77 -5.50
C THR A 193 27.17 12.37 -5.26
N VAL A 194 28.49 12.26 -5.03
CA VAL A 194 29.09 10.97 -4.66
C VAL A 194 28.95 10.75 -3.16
N GLU A 195 28.10 9.80 -2.79
CA GLU A 195 27.89 9.37 -1.41
C GLU A 195 28.71 8.13 -1.09
N ARG A 196 29.30 8.11 0.11
CA ARG A 196 30.17 7.01 0.54
C ARG A 196 29.45 6.08 1.52
N PRO A 197 29.79 4.77 1.56
CA PRO A 197 29.18 3.83 2.50
C PRO A 197 29.31 4.25 3.96
N GLU A 198 30.35 5.00 4.31
CA GLU A 198 30.59 5.51 5.66
C GLU A 198 29.43 6.38 6.16
N HIS A 199 28.84 7.19 5.28
CA HIS A 199 27.72 8.08 5.58
C HIS A 199 26.34 7.39 5.51
N VAL A 200 26.31 6.07 5.33
CA VAL A 200 25.08 5.28 5.52
C VAL A 200 24.98 4.88 6.98
N ILE A 201 24.04 5.52 7.67
CA ILE A 201 23.79 5.35 9.09
C ILE A 201 22.73 4.26 9.28
N GLY A 202 23.16 3.08 9.71
CA GLY A 202 22.27 1.98 10.09
C GLY A 202 21.84 2.02 11.56
N GLU A 203 21.02 1.04 11.96
CA GLU A 203 20.70 0.81 13.37
C GLU A 203 21.78 -0.01 14.08
N THR A 204 21.84 0.16 15.40
CA THR A 204 22.58 -0.72 16.29
C THR A 204 21.57 -1.29 17.26
N LEU A 205 21.43 -2.62 17.23
CA LEU A 205 20.46 -3.35 18.03
C LEU A 205 21.17 -3.90 19.26
N THR A 206 20.44 -3.95 20.36
CA THR A 206 20.85 -4.59 21.61
C THR A 206 19.77 -5.59 21.99
N ARG A 207 20.18 -6.73 22.56
CA ARG A 207 19.22 -7.66 23.16
C ARG A 207 18.67 -7.08 24.46
N THR A 208 17.42 -7.41 24.71
CA THR A 208 16.68 -7.10 25.94
C THR A 208 16.81 -8.25 26.93
N THR A 209 16.75 -9.48 26.42
CA THR A 209 16.90 -10.73 27.16
C THR A 209 18.36 -11.21 27.12
N ASN A 210 18.66 -12.24 27.89
CA ASN A 210 19.95 -12.93 27.78
C ASN A 210 20.06 -13.59 26.40
N GLY A 211 21.26 -13.68 25.83
CA GLY A 211 21.47 -14.54 24.67
C GLY A 211 21.21 -16.00 25.06
N TRP A 212 20.74 -16.82 24.12
CA TRP A 212 20.69 -18.28 24.31
C TRP A 212 21.50 -18.99 23.24
N ASP A 213 21.93 -20.19 23.60
CA ASP A 213 22.56 -21.15 22.70
C ASP A 213 21.62 -22.34 22.55
N GLU A 214 21.23 -22.67 21.31
CA GLU A 214 20.43 -23.85 20.98
C GLU A 214 21.08 -25.16 21.45
N GLY A 215 22.41 -25.15 21.62
CA GLY A 215 23.18 -26.29 22.10
C GLY A 215 23.21 -26.45 23.63
N ASP A 216 22.66 -25.52 24.42
CA ASP A 216 22.68 -25.59 25.89
C ASP A 216 21.52 -26.47 26.42
N PRO A 217 21.78 -27.69 26.92
CA PRO A 217 20.74 -28.59 27.39
C PRO A 217 19.99 -28.05 28.61
N ALA A 218 20.66 -27.25 29.46
CA ALA A 218 20.03 -26.70 30.66
C ALA A 218 18.98 -25.64 30.29
N PHE A 219 19.29 -24.80 29.30
CA PHE A 219 18.32 -23.83 28.77
C PHE A 219 17.14 -24.54 28.09
N VAL A 220 17.40 -25.54 27.25
CA VAL A 220 16.33 -26.31 26.57
C VAL A 220 15.42 -26.98 27.59
N GLN A 221 15.97 -27.52 28.67
CA GLN A 221 15.17 -28.07 29.77
C GLN A 221 14.29 -27.00 30.45
N ALA A 222 14.87 -25.85 30.83
CA ALA A 222 14.11 -24.76 31.45
C ALA A 222 13.02 -24.20 30.53
N LEU A 223 13.30 -24.07 29.23
CA LEU A 223 12.33 -23.69 28.21
C LEU A 223 11.21 -24.73 28.08
N THR A 224 11.54 -26.01 28.13
CA THR A 224 10.57 -27.11 28.05
C THR A 224 9.63 -27.09 29.24
N GLU A 225 10.16 -27.01 30.47
CA GLU A 225 9.37 -26.89 31.70
C GLU A 225 8.45 -25.66 31.65
N ARG A 226 9.00 -24.52 31.20
CA ARG A 226 8.27 -23.25 31.03
C ARG A 226 7.11 -23.34 30.04
N VAL A 227 7.27 -24.02 28.91
CA VAL A 227 6.24 -24.14 27.87
C VAL A 227 5.21 -25.23 28.23
N GLN A 228 5.65 -26.31 28.88
CA GLN A 228 4.80 -27.43 29.27
C GLN A 228 3.80 -27.04 30.37
N ASP A 229 4.19 -26.18 31.31
CA ASP A 229 3.29 -25.70 32.36
C ASP A 229 2.16 -24.84 31.78
N ALA A 230 0.95 -25.41 31.69
CA ALA A 230 -0.25 -24.72 31.22
C ALA A 230 -0.79 -23.67 32.22
N GLY A 231 -0.43 -23.80 33.50
CA GLY A 231 -0.83 -22.88 34.57
C GLY A 231 0.14 -21.71 34.77
N TYR A 232 1.29 -21.72 34.08
CA TYR A 232 2.28 -20.67 34.24
C TYR A 232 1.72 -19.29 33.86
N VAL A 233 1.86 -18.34 34.78
CA VAL A 233 1.50 -16.94 34.57
C VAL A 233 2.79 -16.17 34.26
N PRO A 234 2.92 -15.58 33.06
CA PRO A 234 4.08 -14.76 32.73
C PRO A 234 4.31 -13.65 33.78
N PRO A 235 5.57 -13.39 34.15
CA PRO A 235 5.89 -12.31 35.08
C PRO A 235 5.49 -10.95 34.50
N ARG A 236 5.15 -10.03 35.40
CA ARG A 236 4.76 -8.66 35.06
C ARG A 236 5.86 -7.63 35.35
N ASP A 237 6.84 -7.96 36.19
CA ASP A 237 8.01 -7.12 36.41
C ASP A 237 9.05 -7.31 35.29
N TYR A 238 9.78 -6.24 34.97
CA TYR A 238 10.73 -6.21 33.87
C TYR A 238 11.82 -7.28 34.00
N GLN A 239 12.43 -7.39 35.19
CA GLN A 239 13.60 -8.27 35.40
C GLN A 239 13.25 -9.75 35.27
N SER A 240 12.15 -10.18 35.88
CA SER A 240 11.71 -11.57 35.77
C SER A 240 11.24 -11.88 34.34
N PHE A 241 10.63 -10.92 33.64
CA PHE A 241 10.23 -11.11 32.24
C PHE A 241 11.41 -11.32 31.31
N VAL A 242 12.47 -10.53 31.43
CA VAL A 242 13.65 -10.68 30.56
C VAL A 242 14.50 -11.91 30.90
N ALA A 243 14.38 -12.43 32.13
CA ALA A 243 15.00 -13.67 32.57
C ALA A 243 14.21 -14.94 32.19
N ASP A 244 12.94 -14.80 31.78
CA ASP A 244 12.10 -15.93 31.39
C ASP A 244 12.66 -16.64 30.14
N PRO A 245 12.83 -17.98 30.15
CA PRO A 245 13.39 -18.72 29.03
C PRO A 245 12.58 -18.56 27.74
N LEU A 246 11.25 -18.49 27.84
CA LEU A 246 10.39 -18.31 26.67
C LEU A 246 10.49 -16.88 26.12
N SER A 247 10.66 -15.86 26.97
CA SER A 247 10.97 -14.50 26.52
C SER A 247 12.28 -14.46 25.73
N THR A 248 13.33 -15.12 26.23
CA THR A 248 14.63 -15.21 25.54
C THR A 248 14.52 -15.86 24.16
N TRP A 249 13.78 -16.97 24.09
CA TRP A 249 13.49 -17.65 22.83
C TRP A 249 12.70 -16.73 21.88
N ILE A 250 11.64 -16.07 22.37
CA ILE A 250 10.81 -15.14 21.58
C ILE A 250 11.63 -13.99 20.99
N GLU A 251 12.50 -13.35 21.77
CA GLU A 251 13.35 -12.26 21.25
C GLU A 251 14.27 -12.77 20.14
N SER A 252 14.80 -13.99 20.29
CA SER A 252 15.68 -14.59 19.28
C SER A 252 14.91 -14.97 18.00
N THR A 253 13.70 -15.48 18.14
CA THR A 253 12.86 -15.90 17.00
C THR A 253 12.27 -14.72 16.25
N PHE A 254 11.77 -13.70 16.95
CA PHE A 254 10.98 -12.61 16.35
C PHE A 254 11.66 -11.24 16.40
N GLY A 255 12.57 -11.02 17.35
CA GLY A 255 13.23 -9.74 17.57
C GLY A 255 14.53 -9.61 16.80
N VAL A 256 15.58 -10.27 17.28
CA VAL A 256 16.95 -10.12 16.78
C VAL A 256 17.68 -11.45 16.61
N ARG A 257 18.48 -11.54 15.54
CA ARG A 257 19.41 -12.64 15.26
C ARG A 257 20.85 -12.15 15.24
N GLN A 258 21.78 -13.06 15.48
CA GLN A 258 23.21 -12.79 15.32
C GLN A 258 23.59 -12.78 13.83
N GLU A 259 24.30 -11.76 13.38
CA GLU A 259 24.86 -11.62 12.02
C GLU A 259 26.33 -11.18 12.15
N GLY A 260 27.25 -12.15 12.24
CA GLY A 260 28.65 -11.90 12.57
C GLY A 260 28.80 -11.36 13.99
N GLU A 261 29.49 -10.22 14.15
CA GLU A 261 29.65 -9.53 15.44
C GLU A 261 28.47 -8.60 15.79
N ARG A 262 27.50 -8.42 14.88
CA ARG A 262 26.38 -7.49 15.06
C ARG A 262 25.06 -8.24 15.23
N LEU A 263 24.10 -7.57 15.85
CA LEU A 263 22.70 -7.99 15.87
C LEU A 263 21.97 -7.41 14.64
N ALA A 264 21.12 -8.24 14.04
CA ALA A 264 20.24 -7.88 12.94
C ALA A 264 18.78 -8.26 13.28
N ARG A 265 17.80 -7.57 12.69
CA ARG A 265 16.38 -7.92 12.89
C ARG A 265 16.10 -9.31 12.34
N SER A 266 15.37 -10.13 13.09
CA SER A 266 14.92 -11.45 12.63
C SER A 266 13.99 -11.33 11.41
N ILE A 267 13.96 -12.37 10.56
CA ILE A 267 13.05 -12.42 9.42
C ILE A 267 11.63 -12.61 9.97
N PRO A 268 10.60 -11.92 9.44
CA PRO A 268 9.23 -12.11 9.89
C PRO A 268 8.79 -13.57 9.79
N ARG A 269 8.18 -14.10 10.86
CA ARG A 269 7.70 -15.49 10.94
C ARG A 269 6.27 -15.55 11.45
N SER A 270 5.51 -16.51 10.94
CA SER A 270 4.17 -16.82 11.41
C SER A 270 4.22 -17.59 12.74
N ILE A 271 3.23 -17.36 13.61
CA ILE A 271 3.00 -18.15 14.84
C ILE A 271 2.17 -19.42 14.52
N SER A 272 1.83 -19.68 13.25
CA SER A 272 0.93 -20.76 12.80
C SER A 272 1.38 -22.17 13.21
N LEU A 273 0.43 -23.11 13.08
CA LEU A 273 0.63 -24.56 13.25
C LEU A 273 1.35 -25.23 12.06
N GLU A 274 1.72 -24.45 11.04
CA GLU A 274 2.40 -24.96 9.86
C GLU A 274 3.83 -25.41 10.20
N LYS A 275 4.38 -26.35 9.42
CA LYS A 275 5.69 -26.96 9.69
C LYS A 275 6.85 -25.95 9.80
N GLU A 276 6.72 -24.78 9.16
CA GLU A 276 7.72 -23.71 9.17
C GLU A 276 7.41 -22.58 10.18
N GLY A 277 6.24 -22.65 10.83
CA GLY A 277 5.81 -21.68 11.84
C GLY A 277 6.67 -21.72 13.11
N ALA A 278 6.71 -20.61 13.84
CA ALA A 278 7.46 -20.48 15.07
C ALA A 278 6.99 -21.48 16.15
N ALA A 279 5.69 -21.80 16.22
CA ALA A 279 5.17 -22.78 17.16
C ALA A 279 5.66 -24.22 16.85
N ALA A 280 5.80 -24.57 15.56
CA ALA A 280 6.33 -25.87 15.15
C ALA A 280 7.84 -25.99 15.44
N GLU A 281 8.59 -24.90 15.35
CA GLU A 281 9.99 -24.86 15.77
C GLU A 281 10.14 -25.03 17.29
N LEU A 282 9.38 -24.27 18.08
CA LEU A 282 9.41 -24.39 19.54
C LEU A 282 9.05 -25.83 19.99
N SER A 283 8.08 -26.44 19.32
CA SER A 283 7.69 -27.83 19.55
C SER A 283 8.82 -28.83 19.24
N ARG A 284 9.61 -28.57 18.18
CA ARG A 284 10.77 -29.40 17.82
C ARG A 284 11.89 -29.31 18.84
N VAL A 285 12.13 -28.10 19.37
CA VAL A 285 13.18 -27.84 20.38
C VAL A 285 12.80 -28.44 21.73
N THR A 286 11.54 -28.29 22.15
CA THR A 286 11.09 -28.66 23.50
C THR A 286 10.42 -30.04 23.60
N GLY A 287 9.98 -30.62 22.48
CA GLY A 287 9.14 -31.82 22.47
C GLY A 287 7.68 -31.59 22.90
N VAL A 288 7.30 -30.36 23.27
CA VAL A 288 5.94 -30.02 23.72
C VAL A 288 5.00 -29.92 22.50
N PRO A 289 3.71 -30.31 22.59
CA PRO A 289 2.78 -30.20 21.46
C PRO A 289 2.68 -28.79 20.85
N ILE A 290 2.58 -28.70 19.51
CA ILE A 290 2.56 -27.43 18.75
C ILE A 290 1.48 -26.47 19.24
N LEU A 291 0.27 -26.96 19.54
CA LEU A 291 -0.83 -26.14 20.05
C LEU A 291 -0.48 -25.46 21.37
N ARG A 292 0.20 -26.17 22.28
CA ARG A 292 0.63 -25.59 23.56
C ARG A 292 1.73 -24.55 23.34
N CYS A 293 2.68 -24.82 22.46
CA CYS A 293 3.72 -23.86 22.06
C CYS A 293 3.12 -22.57 21.50
N MET A 294 2.13 -22.69 20.60
CA MET A 294 1.41 -21.54 20.02
C MET A 294 0.76 -20.68 21.11
N THR A 295 0.02 -21.30 22.03
CA THR A 295 -0.61 -20.60 23.16
C THR A 295 0.42 -19.93 24.07
N ALA A 296 1.52 -20.62 24.39
CA ALA A 296 2.57 -20.07 25.24
C ALA A 296 3.24 -18.84 24.61
N ILE A 297 3.54 -18.89 23.30
CA ILE A 297 4.08 -17.74 22.55
C ILE A 297 3.13 -16.55 22.60
N GLN A 298 1.83 -16.77 22.33
CA GLN A 298 0.82 -15.72 22.36
C GLN A 298 0.69 -15.09 23.76
N GLN A 299 0.67 -15.91 24.81
CA GLN A 299 0.60 -15.46 26.20
C GLN A 299 1.83 -14.62 26.59
N ALA A 300 3.03 -15.07 26.23
CA ALA A 300 4.26 -14.37 26.56
C ALA A 300 4.42 -13.06 25.77
N LEU A 301 4.01 -13.01 24.50
CA LEU A 301 3.95 -11.76 23.74
C LEU A 301 3.03 -10.75 24.45
N LEU A 302 1.78 -11.13 24.72
CA LEU A 302 0.82 -10.27 25.44
C LEU A 302 1.35 -9.81 26.80
N ALA A 303 1.97 -10.70 27.57
CA ALA A 303 2.59 -10.35 28.84
C ALA A 303 3.73 -9.34 28.69
N GLY A 304 4.56 -9.44 27.64
CA GLY A 304 5.60 -8.46 27.37
C GLY A 304 5.07 -7.06 27.05
N TYR A 305 3.83 -6.96 26.58
CA TYR A 305 3.12 -5.69 26.40
C TYR A 305 2.51 -5.16 27.71
N GLU A 306 1.99 -6.04 28.58
CA GLU A 306 1.45 -5.68 29.90
C GLU A 306 2.55 -5.46 30.97
N CYS A 307 3.78 -5.88 30.70
CA CYS A 307 4.90 -5.83 31.62
C CYS A 307 5.25 -4.39 32.02
N GLU A 308 5.64 -4.20 33.27
CA GLU A 308 6.17 -2.95 33.78
C GLU A 308 7.37 -2.51 32.93
N PRO A 309 7.42 -1.22 32.54
CA PRO A 309 8.50 -0.72 31.71
C PRO A 309 9.83 -0.77 32.46
N HIS A 310 10.92 -0.79 31.69
CA HIS A 310 12.28 -0.69 32.22
C HIS A 310 12.41 0.52 33.17
N PRO A 311 12.90 0.33 34.41
CA PRO A 311 12.89 1.37 35.44
C PRO A 311 13.54 2.70 35.04
N GLU A 312 14.67 2.64 34.32
CA GLU A 312 15.41 3.85 33.91
C GLU A 312 14.93 4.48 32.59
N THR A 313 14.61 3.65 31.59
CA THR A 313 14.32 4.14 30.23
C THR A 313 12.83 4.30 29.95
N GLY A 314 11.96 3.71 30.77
CA GLY A 314 10.52 3.68 30.56
C GLY A 314 10.07 2.80 29.39
N ALA A 315 10.96 1.99 28.81
CA ALA A 315 10.65 1.14 27.67
C ALA A 315 10.06 -0.22 28.10
N ALA A 316 8.94 -0.63 27.48
CA ALA A 316 8.43 -2.00 27.63
C ALA A 316 9.44 -3.03 27.07
N PRO A 317 9.54 -4.24 27.66
CA PRO A 317 10.49 -5.26 27.19
C PRO A 317 10.18 -5.69 25.76
N PHE A 318 8.92 -5.99 25.44
CA PHE A 318 8.46 -6.27 24.07
C PHE A 318 7.38 -5.28 23.63
N ALA A 319 7.79 -4.21 22.97
CA ALA A 319 6.89 -3.23 22.37
C ALA A 319 6.40 -3.70 20.97
N PHE A 320 5.62 -4.77 20.89
CA PHE A 320 5.00 -5.15 19.62
C PHE A 320 3.69 -4.39 19.37
N ARG A 321 3.39 -4.16 18.10
CA ARG A 321 2.15 -3.52 17.65
C ARG A 321 1.41 -4.44 16.71
N LEU A 322 0.13 -4.66 16.98
CA LEU A 322 -0.75 -5.36 16.06
C LEU A 322 -1.11 -4.44 14.90
N HIS A 323 -0.78 -4.88 13.69
CA HIS A 323 -1.17 -4.20 12.46
C HIS A 323 -2.20 -5.06 11.75
N GLN A 324 -3.41 -4.54 11.57
CA GLN A 324 -4.40 -5.14 10.69
C GLN A 324 -4.35 -4.40 9.36
N PHE A 325 -3.97 -5.13 8.31
CA PHE A 325 -3.98 -4.59 6.96
C PHE A 325 -5.32 -4.94 6.31
N ILE A 326 -6.08 -3.91 5.93
CA ILE A 326 -7.28 -4.05 5.11
C ILE A 326 -6.89 -3.51 3.74
N SER A 327 -6.72 -4.40 2.77
CA SER A 327 -6.43 -3.99 1.40
C SER A 327 -7.62 -3.23 0.82
N LYS A 328 -7.32 -2.29 -0.09
CA LYS A 328 -8.36 -1.75 -0.96
C LYS A 328 -8.98 -2.94 -1.73
N GLY A 329 -10.31 -2.94 -1.91
CA GLY A 329 -10.89 -3.76 -2.97
C GLY A 329 -10.20 -3.41 -4.30
N ASP A 330 -9.98 -4.40 -5.14
CA ASP A 330 -9.39 -4.22 -6.48
C ASP A 330 -10.37 -4.76 -7.54
N THR A 331 -10.11 -4.48 -8.81
CA THR A 331 -10.86 -5.11 -9.90
C THR A 331 -10.66 -6.62 -9.85
N ILE A 332 -11.76 -7.39 -9.79
CA ILE A 332 -11.68 -8.84 -9.97
C ILE A 332 -11.50 -9.10 -11.46
N TYR A 333 -10.54 -9.94 -11.80
CA TYR A 333 -10.38 -10.48 -13.14
C TYR A 333 -10.84 -11.94 -13.14
N ALA A 334 -11.60 -12.31 -14.16
CA ALA A 334 -12.16 -13.65 -14.32
C ALA A 334 -11.89 -14.19 -15.73
N SER A 335 -11.64 -15.49 -15.82
CA SER A 335 -11.59 -16.20 -17.10
C SER A 335 -12.97 -16.67 -17.57
N LEU A 336 -13.11 -16.92 -18.88
CA LEU A 336 -14.37 -17.29 -19.51
C LEU A 336 -14.65 -18.81 -19.43
N GLU A 337 -15.19 -19.30 -18.32
CA GLU A 337 -15.75 -20.67 -18.21
C GLU A 337 -16.73 -20.81 -17.03
N MET A 338 -17.44 -21.95 -16.95
CA MET A 338 -18.43 -22.24 -15.89
C MET A 338 -17.85 -22.16 -14.47
N LYS A 339 -16.56 -22.47 -14.30
CA LYS A 339 -15.83 -22.29 -13.04
C LYS A 339 -14.63 -21.38 -13.30
N PRO A 340 -14.84 -20.05 -13.25
CA PRO A 340 -13.81 -19.10 -13.65
C PRO A 340 -12.63 -19.12 -12.66
N HIS A 341 -11.42 -18.89 -13.17
CA HIS A 341 -10.30 -18.49 -12.34
C HIS A 341 -10.48 -17.03 -11.95
N LEU A 342 -10.51 -16.74 -10.66
CA LEU A 342 -10.67 -15.39 -10.12
C LEU A 342 -9.34 -14.90 -9.53
N THR A 343 -8.98 -13.66 -9.84
CA THR A 343 -7.78 -13.02 -9.27
C THR A 343 -8.00 -11.52 -9.10
N LEU A 344 -7.34 -10.93 -8.09
CA LEU A 344 -7.24 -9.48 -7.93
C LEU A 344 -5.98 -8.91 -8.58
N GLN A 345 -5.09 -9.77 -9.06
CA GLN A 345 -3.86 -9.34 -9.72
C GLN A 345 -4.12 -9.16 -11.21
N ARG A 346 -3.98 -7.93 -11.70
CA ARG A 346 -4.10 -7.65 -13.13
C ARG A 346 -3.05 -8.44 -13.93
N GLN A 347 -3.54 -9.35 -14.75
CA GLN A 347 -2.76 -10.15 -15.70
C GLN A 347 -3.57 -10.30 -16.99
N GLN A 348 -2.91 -10.58 -18.10
CA GLN A 348 -3.60 -10.79 -19.37
C GLN A 348 -4.22 -12.19 -19.49
N TYR A 349 -3.57 -13.19 -18.87
CA TYR A 349 -3.97 -14.59 -18.94
C TYR A 349 -3.87 -15.26 -17.57
N VAL A 350 -4.54 -16.39 -17.41
CA VAL A 350 -4.43 -17.22 -16.20
C VAL A 350 -2.97 -17.66 -16.00
N PRO A 351 -2.41 -17.60 -14.78
CA PRO A 351 -1.04 -18.05 -14.51
C PRO A 351 -0.79 -19.47 -15.03
N GLY A 352 0.19 -19.62 -15.93
CA GLY A 352 0.55 -20.91 -16.53
C GLY A 352 -0.33 -21.36 -17.70
N ASP A 353 -1.35 -20.59 -18.10
CA ASP A 353 -2.28 -20.95 -19.19
C ASP A 353 -2.62 -19.72 -20.06
N ARG A 354 -1.90 -19.55 -21.18
CA ARG A 354 -2.07 -18.43 -22.12
C ARG A 354 -3.31 -18.52 -23.01
N ASP A 355 -4.03 -19.64 -22.95
CA ASP A 355 -5.25 -19.85 -23.73
C ASP A 355 -6.50 -19.34 -23.00
N ARG A 356 -6.33 -18.80 -21.78
CA ARG A 356 -7.42 -18.30 -20.94
C ARG A 356 -7.18 -16.84 -20.62
N VAL A 357 -7.91 -15.96 -21.31
CA VAL A 357 -7.86 -14.52 -21.06
C VAL A 357 -8.48 -14.21 -19.70
N LEU A 358 -7.93 -13.20 -19.02
CA LEU A 358 -8.50 -12.63 -17.82
C LEU A 358 -9.17 -11.30 -18.15
N LEU A 359 -10.46 -11.23 -17.89
CA LEU A 359 -11.29 -10.07 -18.18
C LEU A 359 -11.76 -9.40 -16.87
N PRO A 360 -11.70 -8.06 -16.77
CA PRO A 360 -12.22 -7.32 -15.63
C PRO A 360 -13.70 -7.60 -15.40
N LEU A 361 -14.10 -7.79 -14.14
CA LEU A 361 -15.50 -7.85 -13.73
C LEU A 361 -15.97 -6.50 -13.20
N VAL A 362 -17.17 -6.12 -13.62
CA VAL A 362 -17.94 -5.00 -13.09
C VAL A 362 -19.33 -5.50 -12.71
N PHE A 363 -19.93 -4.89 -11.70
CA PHE A 363 -21.17 -5.33 -11.10
C PHE A 363 -22.24 -4.26 -11.27
N CYS A 364 -23.46 -4.67 -11.58
CA CYS A 364 -24.63 -3.80 -11.55
C CYS A 364 -24.79 -3.18 -10.16
N ARG A 365 -24.89 -1.86 -10.07
CA ARG A 365 -25.03 -1.16 -8.78
C ARG A 365 -26.34 -1.45 -8.05
N GLU A 366 -27.38 -1.87 -8.77
CA GLU A 366 -28.69 -2.19 -8.17
C GLU A 366 -28.78 -3.63 -7.64
N CYS A 367 -28.38 -4.63 -8.45
CA CYS A 367 -28.57 -6.04 -8.09
C CYS A 367 -27.29 -6.83 -7.85
N GLY A 368 -26.11 -6.25 -8.11
CA GLY A 368 -24.82 -6.93 -7.94
C GLY A 368 -24.46 -7.93 -9.03
N GLN A 369 -25.25 -8.06 -10.10
CA GLN A 369 -24.93 -8.95 -11.23
C GLN A 369 -23.59 -8.58 -11.87
N GLU A 370 -22.71 -9.56 -12.02
CA GLU A 370 -21.43 -9.43 -12.71
C GLU A 370 -21.56 -9.37 -14.23
N TYR A 371 -20.67 -8.59 -14.83
CA TYR A 371 -20.46 -8.43 -16.26
C TYR A 371 -18.96 -8.40 -16.53
N TYR A 372 -18.50 -9.04 -17.61
CA TYR A 372 -17.12 -8.89 -18.06
C TYR A 372 -16.98 -7.60 -18.84
N CYS A 373 -16.11 -6.68 -18.41
CA CYS A 373 -15.86 -5.41 -19.07
C CYS A 373 -14.84 -5.60 -20.20
N VAL A 374 -15.29 -5.42 -21.44
CA VAL A 374 -14.54 -5.83 -22.62
C VAL A 374 -14.48 -4.74 -23.69
N ARG A 375 -13.54 -4.94 -24.63
CA ARG A 375 -13.50 -4.28 -25.93
C ARG A 375 -13.47 -5.34 -27.02
N LEU A 376 -14.42 -5.29 -27.94
CA LEU A 376 -14.45 -6.16 -29.12
C LEU A 376 -13.62 -5.52 -30.24
N LYS A 377 -12.52 -6.18 -30.62
CA LYS A 377 -11.63 -5.78 -31.72
C LYS A 377 -11.30 -7.00 -32.56
N ASP A 378 -11.51 -6.92 -33.87
CA ASP A 378 -11.18 -8.00 -34.84
C ASP A 378 -11.73 -9.39 -34.46
N GLY A 379 -12.95 -9.44 -33.89
CA GLY A 379 -13.58 -10.70 -33.45
C GLY A 379 -13.06 -11.24 -32.11
N GLN A 380 -12.24 -10.49 -31.38
CA GLN A 380 -11.71 -10.85 -30.08
C GLN A 380 -12.18 -9.88 -28.97
N TYR A 381 -12.59 -10.44 -27.84
CA TYR A 381 -12.92 -9.73 -26.61
C TYR A 381 -11.67 -9.55 -25.76
N LEU A 382 -11.20 -8.30 -25.69
CA LEU A 382 -10.02 -7.89 -24.94
C LEU A 382 -10.43 -7.22 -23.62
N PRO A 383 -9.61 -7.32 -22.56
CA PRO A 383 -9.88 -6.67 -21.29
C PRO A 383 -9.90 -5.14 -21.44
N ARG A 384 -10.88 -4.48 -20.83
CA ARG A 384 -11.05 -3.01 -20.82
C ARG A 384 -11.35 -2.53 -19.42
N GLU A 385 -10.74 -1.43 -18.99
CA GLU A 385 -11.12 -0.81 -17.71
C GLU A 385 -12.41 0.02 -17.87
N LEU A 386 -13.27 0.05 -16.84
CA LEU A 386 -14.60 0.69 -16.95
C LEU A 386 -14.51 2.17 -17.38
N ASN A 387 -13.53 2.90 -16.83
CA ASN A 387 -13.32 4.34 -17.06
C ASN A 387 -12.35 4.64 -18.21
N GLU A 388 -11.92 3.62 -18.96
CA GLU A 388 -11.06 3.82 -20.12
C GLU A 388 -11.83 4.60 -21.19
N GLN A 389 -11.28 5.74 -21.62
CA GLN A 389 -11.87 6.56 -22.68
C GLN A 389 -12.05 5.72 -23.95
N GLN A 390 -13.18 5.89 -24.63
CA GLN A 390 -13.38 5.30 -25.96
C GLN A 390 -12.26 5.80 -26.86
N ASP A 391 -11.48 4.86 -27.37
CA ASP A 391 -10.48 5.08 -28.41
C ASP A 391 -11.07 4.55 -29.72
N ASP A 392 -10.60 5.02 -30.88
CA ASP A 392 -11.18 4.68 -32.19
C ASP A 392 -10.95 3.20 -32.58
N GLU A 393 -10.16 2.45 -31.81
CA GLU A 393 -9.84 1.04 -32.04
C GLU A 393 -10.75 0.07 -31.26
N GLY A 394 -11.95 -0.20 -31.80
CA GLY A 394 -12.82 -1.31 -31.37
C GLY A 394 -14.08 -0.90 -30.59
N LYS A 395 -15.02 -1.83 -30.39
CA LYS A 395 -16.32 -1.57 -29.75
C LYS A 395 -16.27 -1.89 -28.26
N ALA A 396 -16.45 -0.88 -27.41
CA ALA A 396 -16.58 -1.06 -25.97
C ALA A 396 -17.93 -1.72 -25.60
N GLY A 397 -17.91 -2.60 -24.61
CA GLY A 397 -19.13 -3.23 -24.11
C GLY A 397 -18.87 -4.17 -22.94
N PHE A 398 -19.81 -5.08 -22.74
CA PHE A 398 -19.87 -5.98 -21.60
C PHE A 398 -20.34 -7.36 -22.05
N LEU A 399 -19.79 -8.43 -21.49
CA LEU A 399 -20.35 -9.77 -21.65
C LEU A 399 -21.17 -10.15 -20.42
N TYR A 400 -22.39 -10.61 -20.67
CA TYR A 400 -23.29 -11.17 -19.67
C TYR A 400 -23.33 -12.69 -19.76
N TYR A 401 -23.28 -13.34 -18.61
CA TYR A 401 -23.55 -14.77 -18.45
C TYR A 401 -24.24 -14.98 -17.10
N SER A 402 -25.25 -15.84 -17.07
CA SER A 402 -25.90 -16.26 -15.83
C SER A 402 -26.49 -17.64 -16.03
N SER A 403 -26.14 -18.59 -15.16
CA SER A 403 -26.77 -19.91 -15.12
C SER A 403 -28.18 -19.85 -14.54
N ASP A 404 -28.41 -18.90 -13.63
CA ASP A 404 -29.64 -18.84 -12.83
C ASP A 404 -30.74 -18.06 -13.55
N ASN A 405 -30.35 -17.12 -14.40
CA ASN A 405 -31.27 -16.30 -15.20
C ASN A 405 -30.68 -16.00 -16.59
N PRO A 406 -30.50 -17.03 -17.44
CA PRO A 406 -29.95 -16.86 -18.78
C PRO A 406 -30.79 -15.88 -19.60
N TRP A 407 -30.17 -15.12 -20.49
CA TRP A 407 -30.93 -14.22 -21.36
C TRP A 407 -31.65 -15.04 -22.45
N PRO A 408 -32.94 -14.79 -22.70
CA PRO A 408 -33.71 -15.60 -23.64
C PRO A 408 -33.18 -15.48 -25.07
N LEU A 409 -33.39 -16.55 -25.84
CA LEU A 409 -33.07 -16.60 -27.27
C LEU A 409 -34.31 -16.41 -28.15
N ASP A 410 -35.50 -16.69 -27.61
CA ASP A 410 -36.76 -16.47 -28.31
C ASP A 410 -37.17 -14.98 -28.22
N GLN A 411 -37.70 -14.46 -29.32
CA GLN A 411 -37.98 -13.04 -29.44
C GLN A 411 -39.05 -12.56 -28.45
N ASP A 412 -40.08 -13.37 -28.21
CA ASP A 412 -41.20 -13.00 -27.33
C ASP A 412 -40.71 -12.84 -25.87
N ALA A 413 -39.92 -13.77 -25.34
CA ALA A 413 -39.35 -13.65 -24.00
C ALA A 413 -38.26 -12.58 -23.90
N VAL A 414 -37.55 -12.27 -24.99
CA VAL A 414 -36.67 -11.09 -25.04
C VAL A 414 -37.49 -9.82 -24.85
N GLU A 415 -38.60 -9.68 -25.57
CA GLU A 415 -39.47 -8.50 -25.49
C GLU A 415 -40.04 -8.32 -24.06
N GLU A 416 -40.41 -9.40 -23.37
CA GLU A 416 -40.86 -9.35 -21.97
C GLU A 416 -39.80 -8.87 -20.97
N ARG A 417 -38.51 -9.01 -21.29
CA ARG A 417 -37.39 -8.59 -20.42
C ARG A 417 -36.80 -7.23 -20.80
N LEU A 418 -37.22 -6.64 -21.91
CA LEU A 418 -36.79 -5.31 -22.29
C LEU A 418 -37.52 -4.24 -21.46
N PRO A 419 -36.87 -3.11 -21.15
CA PRO A 419 -37.56 -2.00 -20.48
C PRO A 419 -38.74 -1.49 -21.32
N ASP A 420 -39.89 -1.22 -20.70
CA ASP A 420 -41.11 -0.75 -21.38
C ASP A 420 -40.85 0.46 -22.30
N GLU A 421 -39.97 1.37 -21.89
CA GLU A 421 -39.60 2.56 -22.67
C GLU A 421 -38.93 2.25 -24.03
N TRP A 422 -38.44 1.02 -24.22
CA TRP A 422 -37.81 0.56 -25.44
C TRP A 422 -38.80 -0.02 -26.43
N LEU A 423 -40.02 -0.31 -25.98
CA LEU A 423 -41.08 -0.87 -26.79
C LEU A 423 -41.97 0.26 -27.33
N GLU A 424 -42.52 0.03 -28.52
CA GLU A 424 -43.61 0.79 -29.13
C GLU A 424 -44.79 -0.15 -29.37
N GLU A 425 -45.98 0.28 -28.97
CA GLU A 425 -47.20 -0.48 -29.20
C GLU A 425 -47.59 -0.41 -30.68
N THR A 426 -47.91 -1.56 -31.27
CA THR A 426 -48.37 -1.71 -32.65
C THR A 426 -49.72 -2.40 -32.68
N ARG A 427 -50.39 -2.41 -33.84
CA ARG A 427 -51.70 -3.06 -34.00
C ARG A 427 -51.69 -4.58 -33.78
N VAL A 428 -50.51 -5.20 -33.74
CA VAL A 428 -50.32 -6.66 -33.70
C VAL A 428 -49.48 -7.09 -32.47
N GLY A 429 -49.17 -6.15 -31.56
CA GLY A 429 -48.33 -6.42 -30.38
C GLY A 429 -47.31 -5.30 -30.13
N PHE A 430 -46.24 -5.60 -29.40
CA PHE A 430 -45.15 -4.66 -29.15
C PHE A 430 -44.01 -4.82 -30.16
N ARG A 431 -43.17 -3.79 -30.27
CA ARG A 431 -41.97 -3.82 -31.12
C ARG A 431 -40.88 -2.99 -30.48
N VAL A 432 -39.61 -3.36 -30.65
CA VAL A 432 -38.48 -2.52 -30.24
C VAL A 432 -38.37 -1.25 -31.11
N ARG A 433 -38.35 -0.10 -30.44
CA ARG A 433 -38.13 1.23 -31.03
C ARG A 433 -36.86 1.26 -31.85
N ARG A 434 -36.92 1.89 -33.02
CA ARG A 434 -35.77 1.96 -33.95
C ARG A 434 -34.51 2.55 -33.32
N SER A 435 -34.65 3.53 -32.42
CA SER A 435 -33.53 4.19 -31.73
C SER A 435 -32.81 3.33 -30.69
N ARG A 436 -33.36 2.16 -30.34
CA ARG A 436 -32.84 1.26 -29.31
C ARG A 436 -32.29 -0.06 -29.84
N ARG A 437 -32.39 -0.30 -31.15
CA ARG A 437 -31.95 -1.57 -31.76
C ARG A 437 -30.47 -1.81 -31.62
N ASP A 438 -29.67 -0.76 -31.73
CA ASP A 438 -28.21 -0.84 -31.58
C ASP A 438 -27.78 -1.05 -30.12
N ASP A 439 -28.68 -0.82 -29.15
CA ASP A 439 -28.45 -1.04 -27.72
C ASP A 439 -28.86 -2.47 -27.28
N LEU A 440 -29.44 -3.30 -28.18
CA LEU A 440 -29.89 -4.65 -27.83
C LEU A 440 -28.71 -5.61 -27.56
N PRO A 441 -28.85 -6.52 -26.59
CA PRO A 441 -27.84 -7.55 -26.36
C PRO A 441 -27.75 -8.50 -27.56
N ARG A 442 -26.52 -8.88 -27.91
CA ARG A 442 -26.24 -9.83 -28.99
C ARG A 442 -25.72 -11.14 -28.42
N SER A 443 -26.39 -12.25 -28.71
CA SER A 443 -25.90 -13.58 -28.34
C SER A 443 -24.61 -13.89 -29.09
N VAL A 444 -23.59 -14.33 -28.36
CA VAL A 444 -22.25 -14.60 -28.88
C VAL A 444 -21.66 -15.85 -28.24
N ARG A 445 -20.88 -16.59 -29.02
CA ARG A 445 -20.11 -17.74 -28.50
C ARG A 445 -18.66 -17.34 -28.39
N VAL A 446 -18.10 -17.43 -27.18
CA VAL A 446 -16.74 -16.95 -26.90
C VAL A 446 -15.89 -18.08 -26.33
N ARG A 447 -14.70 -18.27 -26.91
CA ARG A 447 -13.72 -19.24 -26.43
C ARG A 447 -12.92 -18.67 -25.24
N GLY A 448 -12.25 -19.53 -24.48
CA GLY A 448 -11.41 -19.14 -23.34
C GLY A 448 -10.35 -18.07 -23.64
N ASP A 449 -9.88 -17.93 -24.88
CA ASP A 449 -8.90 -16.91 -25.30
C ASP A 449 -9.56 -15.58 -25.75
N GLY A 450 -10.88 -15.48 -25.60
CA GLY A 450 -11.67 -14.29 -25.93
C GLY A 450 -12.10 -14.20 -27.39
N VAL A 451 -11.78 -15.17 -28.25
CA VAL A 451 -12.19 -15.13 -29.66
C VAL A 451 -13.65 -15.56 -29.82
N GLU A 452 -14.41 -14.79 -30.60
CA GLU A 452 -15.78 -15.10 -30.99
C GLU A 452 -15.82 -16.20 -32.05
N GLY A 453 -16.71 -17.19 -31.89
CA GLY A 453 -16.90 -18.28 -32.85
C GLY A 453 -18.03 -18.00 -33.84
N ASP A 454 -17.95 -18.60 -35.04
CA ASP A 454 -18.95 -18.45 -36.10
C ASP A 454 -20.27 -19.21 -35.79
N GLU A 455 -21.39 -18.70 -36.31
CA GLU A 455 -22.74 -19.29 -36.14
C GLU A 455 -22.89 -20.70 -36.76
N GLY A 456 -22.03 -21.08 -37.72
CA GLY A 456 -22.09 -22.37 -38.43
C GLY A 456 -21.32 -23.53 -37.77
N ASP A 457 -20.54 -23.28 -36.72
CA ASP A 457 -19.58 -24.25 -36.19
C ASP A 457 -20.21 -25.18 -35.13
N ALA A 458 -21.40 -25.71 -35.43
CA ALA A 458 -22.23 -26.51 -34.52
C ALA A 458 -21.63 -27.87 -34.13
N THR A 459 -20.39 -28.20 -34.51
CA THR A 459 -19.72 -29.48 -34.20
C THR A 459 -18.28 -29.36 -33.68
N ALA A 460 -17.72 -28.17 -33.46
CA ALA A 460 -16.31 -28.06 -33.11
C ALA A 460 -16.03 -28.22 -31.61
N GLN A 461 -15.94 -29.47 -31.14
CA GLN A 461 -14.72 -29.83 -30.42
C GLN A 461 -13.59 -29.46 -31.40
N GLY A 462 -12.95 -28.31 -31.20
CA GLY A 462 -12.07 -27.69 -32.19
C GLY A 462 -11.08 -28.66 -32.87
N VAL A 463 -10.60 -28.30 -34.05
CA VAL A 463 -9.63 -29.14 -34.76
C VAL A 463 -8.31 -29.16 -33.97
N PRO A 464 -7.78 -30.33 -33.55
CA PRO A 464 -6.49 -30.41 -32.89
C PRO A 464 -5.40 -29.87 -33.83
N THR A 465 -4.57 -28.96 -33.33
CA THR A 465 -3.35 -28.53 -34.03
C THR A 465 -2.12 -29.11 -33.32
N PRO A 466 -0.95 -29.22 -33.99
CA PRO A 466 0.27 -29.77 -33.39
C PRO A 466 0.70 -29.07 -32.09
N HIS A 467 0.21 -27.84 -31.85
CA HIS A 467 0.49 -27.03 -30.66
C HIS A 467 -0.68 -26.94 -29.67
N ARG A 468 -1.87 -27.48 -29.99
CA ARG A 468 -3.08 -27.40 -29.16
C ARG A 468 -3.86 -28.73 -29.21
N PRO A 469 -3.47 -29.72 -28.40
CA PRO A 469 -4.04 -31.07 -28.47
C PRO A 469 -5.42 -31.23 -27.80
N ASN A 470 -5.93 -30.22 -27.10
CA ASN A 470 -7.20 -30.29 -26.37
C ASN A 470 -8.05 -29.02 -26.61
N PRO A 471 -8.93 -29.02 -27.63
CA PRO A 471 -9.78 -27.88 -27.94
C PRO A 471 -10.86 -27.73 -26.87
N ARG A 472 -11.00 -26.52 -26.32
CA ARG A 472 -11.97 -26.22 -25.24
C ARG A 472 -13.30 -25.73 -25.81
N PRO A 473 -14.44 -26.05 -25.17
CA PRO A 473 -15.76 -25.65 -25.65
C PRO A 473 -15.95 -24.13 -25.59
N TYR A 474 -16.74 -23.59 -26.51
CA TYR A 474 -17.24 -22.22 -26.45
C TYR A 474 -18.18 -22.06 -25.25
N GLY A 475 -18.16 -20.89 -24.61
CA GLY A 475 -19.22 -20.48 -23.69
C GLY A 475 -20.22 -19.57 -24.42
N ASP A 476 -21.50 -19.70 -24.07
CA ASP A 476 -22.57 -18.84 -24.57
C ASP A 476 -22.67 -17.58 -23.69
N TYR A 477 -22.53 -16.40 -24.29
CA TYR A 477 -22.58 -15.11 -23.62
C TYR A 477 -23.51 -14.16 -24.39
N HIS A 478 -23.84 -13.02 -23.77
CA HIS A 478 -24.55 -11.93 -24.44
C HIS A 478 -23.74 -10.64 -24.37
N PHE A 479 -23.35 -10.11 -25.52
CA PHE A 479 -22.64 -8.85 -25.63
C PHE A 479 -23.61 -7.67 -25.53
N VAL A 480 -23.37 -6.81 -24.53
CA VAL A 480 -24.11 -5.57 -24.27
C VAL A 480 -23.22 -4.38 -24.64
N PRO A 481 -23.60 -3.52 -25.59
CA PRO A 481 -22.79 -2.39 -26.01
C PRO A 481 -22.68 -1.33 -24.91
N ALA A 482 -21.56 -0.61 -24.88
CA ALA A 482 -21.43 0.62 -24.10
C ALA A 482 -21.96 1.82 -24.90
N PRO A 483 -22.63 2.82 -24.27
CA PRO A 483 -22.89 2.93 -22.83
C PRO A 483 -23.89 1.90 -22.30
N PHE A 484 -23.66 1.37 -21.10
CA PHE A 484 -24.56 0.42 -20.44
C PHE A 484 -25.96 1.03 -20.27
N ARG A 485 -26.97 0.46 -20.94
CA ARG A 485 -28.32 1.04 -20.95
C ARG A 485 -29.30 0.37 -20.01
N PHE A 486 -29.17 -0.92 -19.76
CA PHE A 486 -29.98 -1.62 -18.77
C PHE A 486 -29.29 -2.90 -18.29
N CYS A 487 -29.69 -3.36 -17.11
CA CYS A 487 -29.22 -4.63 -16.55
C CYS A 487 -30.05 -5.80 -17.07
N LEU A 488 -29.42 -6.75 -17.75
CA LEU A 488 -30.06 -7.98 -18.22
C LEU A 488 -30.62 -8.81 -17.05
N GLN A 489 -30.06 -8.72 -15.83
CA GLN A 489 -30.55 -9.48 -14.67
C GLN A 489 -31.79 -8.87 -14.01
N CYS A 490 -31.75 -7.59 -13.66
CA CYS A 490 -32.82 -6.96 -12.85
C CYS A 490 -33.68 -5.94 -13.62
N GLY A 491 -33.38 -5.67 -14.88
CA GLY A 491 -34.16 -4.76 -15.72
C GLY A 491 -33.99 -3.27 -15.42
N VAL A 492 -33.17 -2.86 -14.44
CA VAL A 492 -32.91 -1.43 -14.21
C VAL A 492 -32.40 -0.80 -15.50
N SER A 493 -32.97 0.33 -15.90
CA SER A 493 -32.66 1.03 -17.14
C SER A 493 -32.18 2.46 -16.89
N TYR A 494 -31.38 2.97 -17.82
CA TYR A 494 -30.71 4.27 -17.70
C TYR A 494 -31.01 5.16 -18.91
N ASN A 495 -31.07 6.48 -18.67
CA ASN A 495 -31.44 7.45 -19.69
C ASN A 495 -30.38 7.51 -20.82
N SER A 496 -30.82 7.77 -22.06
CA SER A 496 -29.93 7.91 -23.22
C SER A 496 -28.85 9.00 -23.03
N ARG A 497 -29.15 10.05 -22.26
CA ARG A 497 -28.24 11.15 -21.94
C ARG A 497 -27.11 10.77 -20.96
N GLN A 498 -27.23 9.66 -20.24
CA GLN A 498 -26.20 9.17 -19.32
C GLN A 498 -25.21 8.29 -20.09
N THR A 499 -24.13 8.91 -20.57
CA THR A 499 -23.07 8.23 -21.35
C THR A 499 -22.00 7.61 -20.46
N ASP A 500 -21.84 8.10 -19.23
CA ASP A 500 -20.91 7.54 -18.26
C ASP A 500 -21.50 6.30 -17.58
N ASP A 501 -20.73 5.21 -17.58
CA ASP A 501 -21.12 3.93 -16.96
C ASP A 501 -20.68 3.82 -15.50
N PHE A 502 -19.85 4.73 -15.01
CA PHE A 502 -19.38 4.74 -13.62
C PHE A 502 -20.53 4.81 -12.60
N ALA A 503 -21.60 5.54 -12.93
CA ALA A 503 -22.79 5.67 -12.08
C ALA A 503 -23.72 4.45 -12.12
N LYS A 504 -23.48 3.48 -13.02
CA LYS A 504 -24.36 2.33 -13.30
C LYS A 504 -23.73 1.01 -12.88
N LEU A 505 -22.41 0.93 -13.08
CA LEU A 505 -21.59 -0.25 -12.80
C LEU A 505 -20.50 0.09 -11.77
N ALA A 506 -20.05 -0.90 -11.02
CA ALA A 506 -18.97 -0.76 -10.05
C ALA A 506 -18.01 -1.96 -10.12
N SER A 507 -16.71 -1.72 -10.05
CA SER A 507 -15.76 -2.73 -9.57
C SER A 507 -15.75 -2.76 -8.03
N LEU A 508 -15.19 -3.80 -7.41
CA LEU A 508 -15.00 -3.86 -5.94
C LEU A 508 -14.11 -2.74 -5.40
N SER A 509 -13.37 -2.03 -6.27
CA SER A 509 -12.48 -0.92 -5.91
C SER A 509 -13.11 0.47 -6.01
N SER A 510 -14.28 0.57 -6.65
CA SER A 510 -14.87 1.82 -7.14
C SER A 510 -16.26 2.07 -6.55
N GLU A 511 -16.28 2.58 -5.33
CA GLU A 511 -17.49 3.11 -4.70
C GLU A 511 -17.38 4.63 -4.55
N GLY A 512 -18.47 5.36 -4.81
CA GLY A 512 -18.44 6.82 -5.00
C GLY A 512 -18.07 7.64 -3.74
N ARG A 513 -18.65 7.32 -2.56
CA ARG A 513 -18.53 8.15 -1.33
C ARG A 513 -17.89 7.45 -0.13
N SER A 514 -17.75 6.13 -0.18
CA SER A 514 -17.12 5.29 0.84
C SER A 514 -16.68 4.03 0.11
N THR A 515 -15.56 3.41 0.48
CA THR A 515 -15.14 2.13 -0.11
C THR A 515 -15.53 0.97 0.80
N ALA A 516 -15.62 -0.25 0.28
CA ALA A 516 -15.72 -1.46 1.10
C ALA A 516 -14.65 -1.47 2.22
N THR A 517 -13.45 -0.99 1.92
CA THR A 517 -12.37 -0.76 2.90
C THR A 517 -12.76 0.22 3.99
N THR A 518 -13.46 1.31 3.67
CA THR A 518 -13.99 2.26 4.66
C THR A 518 -15.00 1.60 5.59
N ILE A 519 -15.95 0.84 5.04
CA ILE A 519 -16.97 0.13 5.83
C ILE A 519 -16.31 -0.92 6.74
N LEU A 520 -15.41 -1.74 6.19
CA LEU A 520 -14.66 -2.75 6.94
C LEU A 520 -13.80 -2.12 8.04
N SER A 521 -13.10 -1.02 7.74
CA SER A 521 -12.29 -0.31 8.73
C SER A 521 -13.14 0.30 9.85
N LEU A 522 -14.26 0.92 9.50
CA LEU A 522 -15.19 1.49 10.49
C LEU A 522 -15.84 0.40 11.35
N SER A 523 -16.24 -0.72 10.74
CA SER A 523 -16.80 -1.87 11.43
C SER A 523 -15.79 -2.47 12.41
N ALA A 524 -14.56 -2.72 11.96
CA ALA A 524 -13.48 -3.22 12.81
C ALA A 524 -13.21 -2.27 13.99
N MET A 525 -13.15 -0.95 13.76
CA MET A 525 -12.98 0.02 14.84
C MET A 525 -14.15 0.05 15.82
N ARG A 526 -15.39 -0.10 15.35
CA ARG A 526 -16.58 -0.19 16.22
C ARG A 526 -16.53 -1.45 17.06
N CYS A 527 -16.29 -2.61 16.46
CA CYS A 527 -16.13 -3.86 17.19
C CYS A 527 -15.03 -3.78 18.26
N LEU A 528 -13.88 -3.15 17.94
CA LEU A 528 -12.81 -2.94 18.91
C LEU A 528 -13.21 -2.02 20.07
N ARG A 529 -14.05 -1.01 19.83
CA ARG A 529 -14.57 -0.12 20.88
C ARG A 529 -15.63 -0.78 21.75
N ASP A 530 -16.48 -1.61 21.14
CA ASP A 530 -17.60 -2.28 21.80
C ASP A 530 -17.16 -3.55 22.54
N THR A 531 -15.97 -4.07 22.23
CA THR A 531 -15.34 -5.15 23.01
C THR A 531 -14.98 -4.59 24.39
N PRO A 532 -15.48 -5.16 25.50
CA PRO A 532 -15.16 -4.67 26.83
C PRO A 532 -13.65 -4.77 27.09
N ILE A 533 -12.97 -3.63 27.00
CA ILE A 533 -11.52 -3.48 27.22
C ILE A 533 -11.27 -3.66 28.72
N ARG A 534 -11.00 -4.91 29.15
CA ARG A 534 -10.37 -5.13 30.45
C ARG A 534 -8.94 -4.58 30.35
N ASN A 535 -8.70 -3.46 31.04
CA ASN A 535 -7.38 -2.95 31.42
C ASN A 535 -6.47 -2.43 30.29
N MET A 536 -6.83 -1.30 29.66
CA MET A 536 -5.79 -0.39 29.14
C MET A 536 -5.66 0.80 30.09
N PRO A 537 -4.45 1.16 30.56
CA PRO A 537 -4.25 2.42 31.25
C PRO A 537 -4.52 3.58 30.28
N PRO A 538 -5.09 4.71 30.75
CA PRO A 538 -5.26 5.89 29.93
C PRO A 538 -3.87 6.40 29.47
N LYS A 539 -3.78 6.75 28.18
CA LYS A 539 -2.61 7.43 27.60
C LYS A 539 -2.39 8.81 28.18
#